data_AF-A0A7L5YP21-F1
#
_entry.id   AF-A0A7L5YP21-F1
#
_cell.length_a   1.000
_cell.length_b   1.000
_cell.length_c   1.000
_cell.angle_alpha   90.00
_cell.angle_beta   90.00
_cell.angle_gamma   90.00
#
_symmetry.space_group_name_H-M   'P 1'
#
loop_
_entity.id
_entity.type
_entity.pdbx_description
1 polymer ?
#
loop_
_entity_poly.entity_id
_entity_poly.type
_entity_poly.pdbx_seq_one_letter_code
_entity_poly.pdbx_strand_id
1 'polypeptide(L)'
;MNRFLLRYRFIVLAILVAVSVSLTACAPAATPAPAPAATTMDHTSGAGVLSSPAAQLQSAMQELWAHHMQWTYATVDAFFNNQTALEPTLNRLLQNQKDIGAAIAPYYGQDAANKLTELLTAHINGAVPVLTAAKAGDQAALDKAVADWYANAQEIADFLSAANPENWPQSATGPMMKGHIDTTVAYSVDLLKGDYAKAIQDYDEAYGHMMMLADILAKGIAAQFPDKVK
;
A
#
# COMPACT_ATOMS: atom_id res chain seq x y z
N MET A 1 -10.26 10.10 -22.97
CA MET A 1 -9.98 8.66 -23.12
C MET A 1 -8.49 8.45 -22.86
N ASN A 2 -8.14 7.92 -21.69
CA ASN A 2 -6.78 8.00 -21.11
C ASN A 2 -5.84 6.98 -21.78
N ARG A 3 -4.62 7.39 -22.17
CA ARG A 3 -3.64 6.56 -22.92
C ARG A 3 -3.23 5.27 -22.21
N PHE A 4 -3.51 5.16 -20.91
CA PHE A 4 -3.25 3.99 -20.07
C PHE A 4 -4.16 2.79 -20.39
N LEU A 5 -5.45 3.02 -20.66
CA LEU A 5 -6.43 1.96 -21.01
C LEU A 5 -6.15 1.30 -22.36
N LEU A 6 -5.46 2.00 -23.28
CA LEU A 6 -5.17 1.49 -24.62
C LEU A 6 -4.06 0.42 -24.62
N ARG A 7 -3.15 0.45 -23.65
CA ARG A 7 -2.07 -0.55 -23.49
C ARG A 7 -2.57 -1.90 -22.96
N TYR A 8 -3.74 -1.93 -22.31
CA TYR A 8 -4.31 -3.14 -21.72
C TYR A 8 -5.00 -4.08 -22.73
N ARG A 9 -5.32 -3.60 -23.94
CA ARG A 9 -6.09 -4.37 -24.93
C ARG A 9 -5.31 -5.49 -25.63
N PHE A 10 -3.99 -5.57 -25.44
CA PHE A 10 -3.10 -6.40 -26.26
C PHE A 10 -2.28 -7.45 -25.50
N ILE A 11 -2.43 -7.60 -24.17
CA ILE A 11 -1.49 -8.40 -23.35
C ILE A 11 -2.21 -9.51 -22.56
N VAL A 12 -3.19 -10.17 -23.19
CA VAL A 12 -3.74 -11.45 -22.70
C VAL A 12 -3.52 -12.49 -23.80
N LEU A 13 -2.27 -12.87 -24.04
CA LEU A 13 -1.97 -14.10 -24.77
C LEU A 13 -0.57 -14.63 -24.42
N ALA A 14 -0.56 -15.91 -24.04
CA ALA A 14 0.58 -16.82 -23.88
C ALA A 14 1.38 -16.76 -22.56
N ILE A 15 1.10 -17.74 -21.68
CA ILE A 15 2.10 -18.24 -20.72
C ILE A 15 2.22 -19.76 -20.93
N LEU A 16 3.37 -20.19 -21.44
CA LEU A 16 3.84 -21.57 -21.47
C LEU A 16 5.35 -21.52 -21.23
N VAL A 17 5.82 -21.84 -20.02
CA VAL A 17 7.21 -22.25 -19.79
C VAL A 17 7.25 -23.28 -18.67
N ALA A 18 7.81 -24.45 -19.01
CA ALA A 18 8.14 -25.53 -18.10
C ALA A 18 9.45 -25.19 -17.36
N VAL A 19 9.51 -25.45 -16.05
CA VAL A 19 10.74 -25.34 -15.26
C VAL A 19 11.14 -26.72 -14.76
N SER A 20 12.27 -27.21 -15.29
CA SER A 20 12.97 -28.41 -14.86
C SER A 20 13.86 -28.12 -13.65
N VAL A 21 13.66 -28.92 -12.60
CA VAL A 21 14.43 -28.93 -11.34
C VAL A 21 15.85 -29.46 -11.59
N SER A 22 16.85 -28.84 -10.95
CA SER A 22 18.15 -29.48 -10.70
C SER A 22 18.70 -29.02 -9.35
N LEU A 23 18.89 -30.00 -8.47
CA LEU A 23 19.49 -29.92 -7.15
C LEU A 23 21.03 -29.93 -7.21
N THR A 24 21.63 -29.61 -6.05
CA THR A 24 23.01 -29.90 -5.55
C THR A 24 24.06 -28.81 -5.80
N ALA A 25 24.97 -28.45 -4.86
CA ALA A 25 25.41 -29.07 -3.60
C ALA A 25 25.96 -28.02 -2.60
N CYS A 26 26.00 -28.41 -1.32
CA CYS A 26 26.66 -27.74 -0.19
C CYS A 26 28.17 -27.55 -0.39
N ALA A 27 28.70 -26.43 0.10
CA ALA A 27 30.12 -26.23 0.39
C ALA A 27 30.33 -25.89 1.89
N PRO A 28 31.49 -26.25 2.49
CA PRO A 28 31.69 -26.25 3.95
C PRO A 28 32.02 -24.88 4.54
N ALA A 29 31.70 -24.75 5.84
CA ALA A 29 31.86 -23.57 6.66
C ALA A 29 33.33 -23.14 6.86
N ALA A 30 33.59 -21.84 6.66
CA ALA A 30 34.84 -21.19 7.04
C ALA A 30 34.83 -20.80 8.53
N THR A 31 35.96 -21.00 9.20
CA THR A 31 36.19 -20.63 10.61
C THR A 31 36.25 -19.10 10.79
N PRO A 32 35.70 -18.54 11.89
CA PRO A 32 35.74 -17.10 12.12
C PRO A 32 37.09 -16.66 12.70
N ALA A 33 37.61 -15.54 12.19
CA ALA A 33 38.75 -14.81 12.74
C ALA A 33 38.37 -14.12 14.08
N PRO A 34 39.32 -13.86 14.99
CA PRO A 34 39.02 -13.25 16.28
C PRO A 34 38.65 -11.77 16.15
N ALA A 35 37.58 -11.36 16.83
CA ALA A 35 37.11 -9.98 16.89
C ALA A 35 38.08 -9.10 17.72
N PRO A 36 38.32 -7.84 17.32
CA PRO A 36 39.06 -6.90 18.15
C PRO A 36 38.22 -6.45 19.36
N ALA A 37 38.90 -6.19 20.47
CA ALA A 37 38.34 -5.83 21.76
C ALA A 37 37.38 -4.62 21.68
N ALA A 38 36.20 -4.77 22.29
CA ALA A 38 35.21 -3.72 22.42
C ALA A 38 35.79 -2.54 23.20
N THR A 39 35.99 -1.42 22.49
CA THR A 39 36.18 -0.12 23.13
C THR A 39 34.81 0.30 23.66
N THR A 40 34.71 0.52 24.96
CA THR A 40 33.51 1.07 25.59
C THR A 40 33.27 2.47 25.05
N MET A 41 32.42 2.59 24.04
CA MET A 41 31.84 3.86 23.65
C MET A 41 30.88 4.25 24.75
N ASP A 42 31.31 5.25 25.52
CA ASP A 42 30.50 5.99 26.45
C ASP A 42 29.29 6.53 25.69
N HIS A 43 28.14 5.86 25.82
CA HIS A 43 26.84 6.39 25.41
C HIS A 43 26.48 7.52 26.37
N THR A 44 27.22 8.63 26.26
CA THR A 44 26.71 9.94 26.61
C THR A 44 25.40 10.07 25.87
N SER A 45 24.32 10.02 26.64
CA SER A 45 22.96 10.11 26.17
C SER A 45 22.83 11.47 25.48
N GLY A 46 23.04 11.50 24.16
CA GLY A 46 22.63 12.60 23.33
C GLY A 46 21.13 12.73 23.57
N ALA A 47 20.74 13.81 24.25
CA ALA A 47 19.36 14.19 24.44
C ALA A 47 18.66 14.03 23.10
N GLY A 48 17.83 12.98 22.99
CA GLY A 48 17.05 12.74 21.79
C GLY A 48 16.28 14.02 21.53
N VAL A 49 16.47 14.59 20.34
CA VAL A 49 15.61 15.67 19.86
C VAL A 49 14.20 15.11 19.96
N LEU A 50 13.43 15.54 20.95
CA LEU A 50 12.03 15.17 21.07
C LEU A 50 11.38 15.65 19.78
N SER A 51 10.93 14.70 18.94
CA SER A 51 10.23 15.02 17.70
C SER A 51 8.97 15.80 18.05
N SER A 52 8.67 16.89 17.32
CA SER A 52 7.45 17.66 17.55
C SER A 52 6.22 16.77 17.35
N PRO A 53 5.07 17.05 18.00
CA PRO A 53 3.87 16.23 17.80
C PRO A 53 3.42 16.19 16.34
N ALA A 54 3.63 17.25 15.56
CA ALA A 54 3.44 17.24 14.12
C ALA A 54 4.36 16.25 13.39
N ALA A 55 5.64 16.16 13.78
CA ALA A 55 6.56 15.17 13.22
C ALA A 55 6.18 13.73 13.64
N GLN A 56 5.68 13.53 14.86
CA GLN A 56 5.16 12.24 15.31
C GLN A 56 3.91 11.82 14.51
N LEU A 57 2.98 12.75 14.24
CA LEU A 57 1.83 12.51 13.37
C LEU A 57 2.27 12.11 11.97
N GLN A 58 3.23 12.82 11.38
CA GLN A 58 3.74 12.49 10.06
C GLN A 58 4.33 11.07 10.02
N SER A 59 5.22 10.74 10.96
CA SER A 59 5.81 9.40 11.05
C SER A 59 4.76 8.30 11.26
N ALA A 60 3.78 8.53 12.14
CA ALA A 60 2.70 7.58 12.39
C ALA A 60 1.83 7.34 11.15
N MET A 61 1.51 8.39 10.40
CA MET A 61 0.77 8.27 9.15
C MET A 61 1.60 7.53 8.09
N GLN A 62 2.88 7.86 7.93
CA GLN A 62 3.76 7.13 7.00
C GLN A 62 3.86 5.65 7.35
N GLU A 63 3.99 5.30 8.63
CA GLU A 63 4.03 3.91 9.08
C GLU A 63 2.73 3.16 8.73
N LEU A 64 1.56 3.75 8.98
CA LEU A 64 0.27 3.12 8.67
C LEU A 64 0.10 2.86 7.16
N TRP A 65 0.48 3.82 6.32
CA TRP A 65 0.37 3.68 4.87
C TRP A 65 1.51 2.83 4.25
N ALA A 66 2.66 2.73 4.92
CA ALA A 66 3.70 1.77 4.58
C ALA A 66 3.25 0.34 4.87
N HIS A 67 2.62 0.12 6.03
CA HIS A 67 1.96 -1.15 6.35
C HIS A 67 0.87 -1.49 5.33
N HIS A 68 0.04 -0.52 4.93
CA HIS A 68 -0.94 -0.72 3.86
C HIS A 68 -0.29 -1.30 2.60
N MET A 69 0.79 -0.67 2.12
CA MET A 69 1.50 -1.14 0.93
C MET A 69 2.14 -2.51 1.11
N GLN A 70 2.83 -2.74 2.23
CA GLN A 70 3.47 -4.01 2.53
C GLN A 70 2.45 -5.17 2.52
N TRP A 71 1.33 -4.99 3.22
CA TRP A 71 0.31 -6.03 3.32
C TRP A 71 -0.49 -6.19 2.04
N THR A 72 -0.68 -5.12 1.26
CA THR A 72 -1.29 -5.21 -0.07
C THR A 72 -0.42 -6.04 -1.00
N TYR A 73 0.87 -5.75 -1.11
CA TYR A 73 1.79 -6.55 -1.94
C TYR A 73 1.82 -8.01 -1.51
N ALA A 74 1.95 -8.27 -0.20
CA ALA A 74 1.96 -9.63 0.33
C ALA A 74 0.66 -10.40 0.03
N THR A 75 -0.51 -9.75 0.13
CA THR A 75 -1.80 -10.35 -0.20
C THR A 75 -1.95 -10.62 -1.69
N VAL A 76 -1.54 -9.69 -2.56
CA VAL A 76 -1.59 -9.86 -4.02
C VAL A 76 -0.67 -11.00 -4.47
N ASP A 77 0.57 -11.03 -3.97
CA ASP A 77 1.50 -12.12 -4.27
C ASP A 77 0.96 -13.47 -3.76
N ALA A 78 0.43 -13.51 -2.53
CA ALA A 78 -0.19 -14.71 -1.98
C ALA A 78 -1.40 -15.19 -2.81
N PHE A 79 -2.24 -14.27 -3.31
CA PHE A 79 -3.38 -14.59 -4.16
C PHE A 79 -2.98 -15.31 -5.46
N PHE A 80 -1.86 -14.92 -6.07
CA PHE A 80 -1.38 -15.54 -7.30
C PHE A 80 -0.52 -16.79 -7.02
N ASN A 81 0.35 -16.73 -6.02
CA ASN A 81 1.51 -17.60 -5.90
C ASN A 81 1.57 -18.41 -4.59
N ASN A 82 0.80 -18.05 -3.55
CA ASN A 82 0.89 -18.69 -2.24
C ASN A 82 -0.45 -18.70 -1.48
N GLN A 83 -1.34 -19.63 -1.87
CA GLN A 83 -2.69 -19.73 -1.32
C GLN A 83 -2.75 -19.91 0.20
N THR A 84 -1.74 -20.55 0.82
CA THR A 84 -1.72 -20.76 2.28
C THR A 84 -1.38 -19.47 3.05
N ALA A 85 -0.72 -18.50 2.41
CA ALA A 85 -0.43 -17.20 2.99
C ALA A 85 -1.54 -16.15 2.73
N LEU A 86 -2.53 -16.45 1.87
CA LEU A 86 -3.53 -15.48 1.47
C LEU A 86 -4.39 -14.98 2.64
N GLU A 87 -4.99 -15.89 3.39
CA GLU A 87 -5.86 -15.52 4.52
C GLU A 87 -5.12 -14.71 5.60
N PRO A 88 -3.95 -15.14 6.13
CA PRO A 88 -3.28 -14.36 7.17
C PRO A 88 -2.79 -12.98 6.68
N THR A 89 -2.32 -12.87 5.44
CA THR A 89 -1.90 -11.56 4.88
C THR A 89 -3.11 -10.63 4.68
N LEU A 90 -4.22 -11.15 4.14
CA LEU A 90 -5.45 -10.38 3.97
C LEU A 90 -6.02 -9.92 5.32
N ASN A 91 -6.02 -10.79 6.34
CA ASN A 91 -6.48 -10.42 7.68
C ASN A 91 -5.66 -9.27 8.27
N ARG A 92 -4.33 -9.28 8.06
CA ARG A 92 -3.47 -8.19 8.51
C ARG A 92 -3.69 -6.90 7.73
N LEU A 93 -3.92 -7.00 6.42
CA LEU A 93 -4.29 -5.87 5.56
C LEU A 93 -5.63 -5.24 5.98
N LEU A 94 -6.64 -6.06 6.28
CA LEU A 94 -7.94 -5.58 6.77
C LEU A 94 -7.83 -4.96 8.17
N GLN A 95 -6.97 -5.48 9.03
CA GLN A 95 -6.68 -4.86 10.32
C GLN A 95 -6.04 -3.47 10.14
N ASN A 96 -5.14 -3.30 9.17
CA ASN A 96 -4.52 -2.01 8.88
C ASN A 96 -5.56 -0.92 8.52
N GLN A 97 -6.69 -1.27 7.89
CA GLN A 97 -7.75 -0.30 7.59
C GLN A 97 -8.43 0.23 8.86
N LYS A 98 -8.58 -0.64 9.88
CA LYS A 98 -9.05 -0.23 11.21
C LYS A 98 -8.02 0.62 11.94
N ASP A 99 -6.74 0.27 11.80
CA ASP A 99 -5.63 1.04 12.39
C ASP A 99 -5.60 2.47 11.81
N ILE A 100 -5.78 2.61 10.49
CA ILE A 100 -5.89 3.91 9.79
C ILE A 100 -7.11 4.70 10.27
N GLY A 101 -8.28 4.06 10.36
CA GLY A 101 -9.49 4.71 10.89
C GLY A 101 -9.30 5.20 12.32
N ALA A 102 -8.73 4.36 13.20
CA ALA A 102 -8.45 4.71 14.59
C ALA A 102 -7.49 5.91 14.70
N ALA A 103 -6.50 6.02 13.81
CA ALA A 103 -5.53 7.11 13.81
C ALA A 103 -6.16 8.50 13.55
N ILE A 104 -7.29 8.56 12.83
CA ILE A 104 -7.97 9.83 12.55
C ILE A 104 -9.00 10.22 13.62
N ALA A 105 -9.39 9.29 14.50
CA ALA A 105 -10.43 9.50 15.52
C ALA A 105 -10.15 10.68 16.46
N PRO A 106 -8.91 10.92 16.95
CA PRO A 106 -8.62 12.07 17.81
C PRO A 106 -8.87 13.43 17.13
N TYR A 107 -8.89 13.47 15.80
CA TYR A 107 -9.04 14.70 15.01
C TYR A 107 -10.47 14.92 14.56
N TYR A 108 -11.09 13.90 13.96
CA TYR A 108 -12.40 13.99 13.31
C TYR A 108 -13.54 13.26 14.05
N GLY A 109 -13.24 12.62 15.18
CA GLY A 109 -14.22 11.87 15.98
C GLY A 109 -14.44 10.43 15.50
N GLN A 110 -15.14 9.66 16.33
CA GLN A 110 -15.30 8.21 16.13
C GLN A 110 -16.13 7.85 14.90
N ASP A 111 -17.15 8.66 14.56
CA ASP A 111 -18.01 8.38 13.41
C ASP A 111 -17.23 8.51 12.08
N ALA A 112 -16.37 9.52 11.97
CA ALA A 112 -15.48 9.69 10.83
C ALA A 112 -14.46 8.54 10.73
N ALA A 113 -13.88 8.14 11.86
CA ALA A 113 -12.96 6.99 11.93
C ALA A 113 -13.63 5.69 11.45
N ASN A 114 -14.86 5.43 11.91
CA ASN A 114 -15.64 4.26 11.50
C ASN A 114 -15.97 4.31 10.00
N LYS A 115 -16.38 5.47 9.49
CA LYS A 115 -16.71 5.62 8.07
C LYS A 115 -15.49 5.43 7.17
N LEU A 116 -14.33 5.97 7.54
CA LEU A 116 -13.09 5.75 6.80
C LEU A 116 -12.71 4.27 6.81
N THR A 117 -12.81 3.60 7.96
CA THR A 117 -12.56 2.15 8.08
C THR A 117 -13.45 1.35 7.14
N GLU A 118 -14.76 1.67 7.07
CA GLU A 118 -15.71 1.03 6.19
C GLU A 118 -15.32 1.21 4.71
N LEU A 119 -15.05 2.45 4.29
CA LEU A 119 -14.68 2.77 2.91
C LEU A 119 -13.38 2.07 2.48
N LEU A 120 -12.36 2.07 3.34
CA LEU A 120 -11.09 1.39 3.09
C LEU A 120 -11.22 -0.14 3.11
N THR A 121 -12.06 -0.69 3.98
CA THR A 121 -12.38 -2.14 3.96
C THR A 121 -13.04 -2.53 2.65
N ALA A 122 -13.99 -1.73 2.18
CA ALA A 122 -14.60 -1.91 0.85
C ALA A 122 -13.57 -1.78 -0.28
N HIS A 123 -12.61 -0.87 -0.15
CA HIS A 123 -11.50 -0.72 -1.10
C HIS A 123 -10.66 -1.99 -1.22
N ILE A 124 -10.23 -2.58 -0.10
CA ILE A 124 -9.46 -3.84 -0.10
C ILE A 124 -10.27 -4.97 -0.73
N ASN A 125 -11.54 -5.10 -0.36
CA ASN A 125 -12.41 -6.14 -0.91
C ASN A 125 -12.69 -5.95 -2.41
N GLY A 126 -12.71 -4.70 -2.90
CA GLY A 126 -12.88 -4.35 -4.30
C GLY A 126 -11.72 -4.81 -5.20
N ALA A 127 -10.53 -5.04 -4.63
CA ALA A 127 -9.39 -5.57 -5.39
C ALA A 127 -9.58 -7.05 -5.77
N VAL A 128 -10.30 -7.84 -4.97
CA VAL A 128 -10.50 -9.28 -5.21
C VAL A 128 -11.09 -9.58 -6.59
N PRO A 129 -12.24 -9.01 -7.00
CA PRO A 129 -12.80 -9.28 -8.33
C PRO A 129 -11.87 -8.81 -9.47
N VAL A 130 -11.05 -7.76 -9.25
CA VAL A 130 -10.04 -7.31 -10.22
C VAL A 130 -8.98 -8.40 -10.41
N LEU A 131 -8.38 -8.91 -9.33
CA LEU A 131 -7.36 -9.95 -9.39
C LEU A 131 -7.92 -11.27 -9.95
N THR A 132 -9.14 -11.65 -9.56
CA THR A 132 -9.83 -12.82 -10.09
C THR A 132 -10.06 -12.73 -11.59
N ALA A 133 -10.62 -11.61 -12.08
CA ALA A 133 -10.88 -11.41 -13.49
C ALA A 133 -9.59 -11.36 -14.32
N ALA A 134 -8.55 -10.70 -13.80
CA ALA A 134 -7.23 -10.66 -14.43
C ALA A 134 -6.62 -12.07 -14.55
N LYS A 135 -6.66 -12.87 -13.48
CA LYS A 135 -6.17 -14.26 -13.49
C LYS A 135 -6.92 -15.14 -14.49
N ALA A 136 -8.22 -14.91 -14.67
CA ALA A 136 -9.06 -15.65 -15.60
C ALA A 136 -8.92 -15.18 -17.06
N GLY A 137 -8.28 -14.03 -17.32
CA GLY A 137 -8.25 -13.40 -18.64
C GLY A 137 -9.63 -12.88 -19.09
N ASP A 138 -10.56 -12.67 -18.16
CA ASP A 138 -11.90 -12.17 -18.46
C ASP A 138 -11.88 -10.63 -18.51
N GLN A 139 -11.71 -10.10 -19.71
CA GLN A 139 -11.61 -8.65 -19.91
C GLN A 139 -12.90 -7.91 -19.52
N ALA A 140 -14.07 -8.49 -19.77
CA ALA A 140 -15.34 -7.82 -19.47
C ALA A 140 -15.57 -7.73 -17.96
N ALA A 141 -15.28 -8.81 -17.23
CA ALA A 141 -15.31 -8.81 -15.77
C ALA A 141 -14.24 -7.86 -15.19
N LEU A 142 -13.05 -7.83 -15.78
CA LEU A 142 -11.96 -6.95 -15.34
C LEU A 142 -12.33 -5.48 -15.50
N ASP A 143 -12.82 -5.08 -16.66
CA ASP A 143 -13.22 -3.69 -16.94
C ASP A 143 -14.31 -3.23 -15.95
N LYS A 144 -15.29 -4.10 -15.68
CA LYS A 144 -16.32 -3.83 -14.68
C LYS A 144 -15.74 -3.70 -13.27
N ALA A 145 -14.94 -4.66 -12.83
CA ALA A 145 -14.38 -4.68 -11.48
C ALA A 145 -13.48 -3.45 -11.23
N VAL A 146 -12.67 -3.06 -12.22
CA VAL A 146 -11.83 -1.86 -12.13
C VAL A 146 -12.69 -0.59 -12.06
N ALA A 147 -13.78 -0.50 -12.84
CA ALA A 147 -14.69 0.64 -12.76
C ALA A 147 -15.37 0.76 -11.39
N ASP A 148 -15.85 -0.36 -10.83
CA ASP A 148 -16.43 -0.40 -9.48
C ASP A 148 -15.37 -0.01 -8.42
N TRP A 149 -14.12 -0.44 -8.59
CA TRP A 149 -13.03 -0.10 -7.67
C TRP A 149 -12.67 1.39 -7.72
N TYR A 150 -12.66 2.01 -8.90
CA TYR A 150 -12.52 3.46 -9.03
C TYR A 150 -13.69 4.23 -8.41
N ALA A 151 -14.91 3.70 -8.47
CA ALA A 151 -16.06 4.34 -7.81
C ALA A 151 -15.87 4.39 -6.29
N ASN A 152 -15.41 3.30 -5.67
CA ASN A 152 -15.05 3.31 -4.25
C ASN A 152 -13.88 4.28 -3.94
N ALA A 153 -12.85 4.34 -4.80
CA ALA A 153 -11.76 5.31 -4.64
C ALA A 153 -12.25 6.76 -4.69
N GLN A 154 -13.27 7.03 -5.52
CA GLN A 154 -13.93 8.33 -5.57
C GLN A 154 -14.71 8.62 -4.28
N GLU A 155 -15.43 7.64 -3.71
CA GLU A 155 -16.11 7.80 -2.40
C GLU A 155 -15.12 8.11 -1.26
N ILE A 156 -13.94 7.48 -1.25
CA ILE A 156 -12.87 7.79 -0.29
C ILE A 156 -12.37 9.22 -0.48
N ALA A 157 -12.12 9.63 -1.73
CA ALA A 157 -11.67 10.97 -2.04
C ALA A 157 -12.69 12.02 -1.59
N ASP A 158 -13.98 11.80 -1.88
CA ASP A 158 -15.08 12.67 -1.48
C ASP A 158 -15.20 12.78 0.05
N PHE A 159 -15.08 11.65 0.75
CA PHE A 159 -15.09 11.63 2.21
C PHE A 159 -13.94 12.44 2.81
N LEU A 160 -12.71 12.25 2.33
CA LEU A 160 -11.55 13.01 2.79
C LEU A 160 -11.73 14.50 2.49
N SER A 161 -12.14 14.83 1.26
CA SER A 161 -12.35 16.23 0.87
C SER A 161 -13.46 16.91 1.66
N ALA A 162 -14.53 16.21 2.02
CA ALA A 162 -15.57 16.75 2.89
C ALA A 162 -15.07 17.01 4.32
N ALA A 163 -14.17 16.16 4.83
CA ALA A 163 -13.62 16.31 6.18
C ALA A 163 -12.67 17.51 6.32
N ASN A 164 -11.89 17.81 5.27
CA ASN A 164 -10.88 18.86 5.29
C ASN A 164 -10.73 19.56 3.92
N PRO A 165 -11.73 20.30 3.45
CA PRO A 165 -11.78 20.81 2.08
C PRO A 165 -10.65 21.79 1.74
N GLU A 166 -10.17 22.55 2.72
CA GLU A 166 -9.09 23.54 2.54
C GLU A 166 -7.72 22.88 2.32
N ASN A 167 -7.47 21.74 2.96
CA ASN A 167 -6.16 21.06 2.88
C ASN A 167 -6.17 19.81 1.99
N TRP A 168 -7.34 19.21 1.78
CA TRP A 168 -7.56 18.03 0.95
C TRP A 168 -8.63 18.30 -0.12
N PRO A 169 -8.45 19.29 -1.00
CA PRO A 169 -9.43 19.56 -2.04
C PRO A 169 -9.59 18.36 -2.97
N GLN A 170 -10.76 18.24 -3.61
CA GLN A 170 -11.05 17.13 -4.52
C GLN A 170 -10.03 16.99 -5.66
N SER A 171 -9.46 18.12 -6.09
CA SER A 171 -8.40 18.18 -7.10
C SER A 171 -7.10 17.51 -6.65
N ALA A 172 -6.92 17.24 -5.35
CA ALA A 172 -5.80 16.50 -4.78
C ALA A 172 -6.20 15.05 -4.42
N THR A 173 -7.29 14.84 -3.68
CA THR A 173 -7.69 13.52 -3.18
C THR A 173 -8.09 12.57 -4.32
N GLY A 174 -8.85 13.04 -5.31
CA GLY A 174 -9.30 12.23 -6.44
C GLY A 174 -8.14 11.64 -7.26
N PRO A 175 -7.21 12.46 -7.76
CA PRO A 175 -6.02 11.96 -8.45
C PRO A 175 -5.14 11.04 -7.61
N MET A 176 -4.99 11.31 -6.30
CA MET A 176 -4.22 10.42 -5.41
C MET A 176 -4.84 9.04 -5.29
N MET A 177 -6.16 8.95 -5.06
CA MET A 177 -6.84 7.66 -4.94
C MET A 177 -6.87 6.90 -6.26
N LYS A 178 -7.06 7.62 -7.38
CA LYS A 178 -6.96 7.01 -8.70
C LYS A 178 -5.54 6.47 -8.97
N GLY A 179 -4.52 7.28 -8.68
CA GLY A 179 -3.12 6.90 -8.87
C GLY A 179 -2.75 5.65 -8.08
N HIS A 180 -3.26 5.51 -6.84
CA HIS A 180 -3.03 4.33 -6.02
C HIS A 180 -3.54 3.04 -6.68
N ILE A 181 -4.75 3.08 -7.28
CA ILE A 181 -5.27 1.96 -8.06
C ILE A 181 -4.36 1.69 -9.26
N ASP A 182 -4.02 2.72 -10.03
CA ASP A 182 -3.23 2.59 -11.26
C ASP A 182 -1.89 1.88 -10.99
N THR A 183 -1.16 2.31 -9.95
CA THR A 183 0.14 1.72 -9.57
C THR A 183 -0.02 0.34 -8.95
N THR A 184 -1.12 0.09 -8.22
CA THR A 184 -1.39 -1.24 -7.63
C THR A 184 -1.68 -2.28 -8.69
N VAL A 185 -2.48 -1.93 -9.70
CA VAL A 185 -2.75 -2.81 -10.83
C VAL A 185 -1.45 -3.11 -11.60
N ALA A 186 -0.55 -2.13 -11.76
CA ALA A 186 0.70 -2.29 -12.48
C ALA A 186 1.58 -3.42 -11.91
N TYR A 187 1.94 -3.35 -10.62
CA TYR A 187 2.75 -4.42 -10.02
C TYR A 187 1.96 -5.75 -9.90
N SER A 188 0.64 -5.70 -9.74
CA SER A 188 -0.20 -6.91 -9.67
C SER A 188 -0.19 -7.70 -10.98
N VAL A 189 -0.18 -6.99 -12.11
CA VAL A 189 -0.07 -7.61 -13.44
C VAL A 189 1.30 -8.25 -13.64
N ASP A 190 2.37 -7.61 -13.16
CA ASP A 190 3.71 -8.16 -13.25
C ASP A 190 3.88 -9.40 -12.34
N LEU A 191 3.30 -9.38 -11.14
CA LEU A 191 3.19 -10.57 -10.27
C LEU A 191 2.41 -11.72 -10.94
N LEU A 192 1.27 -11.42 -11.56
CA LEU A 192 0.47 -12.42 -12.29
C LEU A 192 1.26 -13.07 -13.43
N LYS A 193 2.15 -12.32 -14.10
CA LYS A 193 3.02 -12.82 -15.17
C LYS A 193 4.27 -13.52 -14.66
N GLY A 194 4.55 -13.45 -13.35
CA GLY A 194 5.80 -13.95 -12.76
C GLY A 194 7.03 -13.07 -13.06
N ASP A 195 6.85 -11.83 -13.54
CA ASP A 195 7.94 -10.88 -13.75
C ASP A 195 8.25 -10.13 -12.44
N TYR A 196 8.87 -10.83 -11.49
CA TYR A 196 9.15 -10.30 -10.17
C TYR A 196 10.10 -9.09 -10.19
N ALA A 197 11.04 -9.04 -11.13
CA ALA A 197 11.97 -7.92 -11.25
C ALA A 197 11.22 -6.63 -11.59
N LYS A 198 10.28 -6.72 -12.54
CA LYS A 198 9.43 -5.58 -12.89
C LYS A 198 8.38 -5.28 -11.82
N ALA A 199 7.80 -6.30 -11.20
CA ALA A 199 6.85 -6.10 -10.09
C ALA A 199 7.46 -5.31 -8.92
N ILE A 200 8.74 -5.55 -8.59
CA ILE A 200 9.47 -4.78 -7.56
C ILE A 200 9.63 -3.32 -7.97
N GLN A 201 10.00 -3.05 -9.23
CA GLN A 201 10.13 -1.68 -9.74
C GLN A 201 8.80 -0.92 -9.68
N ASP A 202 7.71 -1.54 -10.15
CA ASP A 202 6.38 -0.94 -10.12
C ASP A 202 5.85 -0.81 -8.67
N TYR A 203 6.23 -1.71 -7.77
CA TYR A 203 5.93 -1.58 -6.34
C TYR A 203 6.65 -0.39 -5.70
N ASP A 204 7.92 -0.14 -6.02
CA ASP A 204 8.66 1.03 -5.51
C ASP A 204 7.98 2.35 -5.92
N GLU A 205 7.48 2.43 -7.17
CA GLU A 205 6.68 3.56 -7.64
C GLU A 205 5.36 3.69 -6.86
N ALA A 206 4.65 2.57 -6.65
CA ALA A 206 3.41 2.53 -5.88
C ALA A 206 3.62 2.93 -4.41
N TYR A 207 4.74 2.49 -3.80
CA TYR A 207 5.11 2.82 -2.44
C TYR A 207 5.40 4.32 -2.30
N GLY A 208 6.20 4.88 -3.22
CA GLY A 208 6.46 6.32 -3.27
C GLY A 208 5.17 7.14 -3.40
N HIS A 209 4.22 6.70 -4.23
CA HIS A 209 2.90 7.31 -4.35
C HIS A 209 2.13 7.31 -3.02
N MET A 210 2.15 6.20 -2.29
CA MET A 210 1.47 6.12 -0.99
C MET A 210 2.15 6.92 0.12
N MET A 211 3.47 7.09 0.07
CA MET A 211 4.16 8.00 1.00
C MET A 211 3.77 9.46 0.75
N MET A 212 3.56 9.85 -0.51
CA MET A 212 3.01 11.18 -0.83
C MET A 212 1.58 11.34 -0.28
N LEU A 213 0.73 10.31 -0.37
CA LEU A 213 -0.61 10.35 0.24
C LEU A 213 -0.52 10.51 1.76
N ALA A 214 0.33 9.72 2.41
CA ALA A 214 0.54 9.79 3.85
C ALA A 214 0.94 11.20 4.32
N ASP A 215 1.88 11.83 3.59
CA ASP A 215 2.33 13.19 3.86
C ASP A 215 1.23 14.23 3.66
N ILE A 216 0.43 14.13 2.60
CA ILE A 216 -0.70 15.02 2.34
C ILE A 216 -1.71 14.94 3.48
N LEU A 217 -2.01 13.72 3.94
CA LEU A 217 -2.94 13.50 5.04
C LEU A 217 -2.37 14.05 6.36
N ALA A 218 -1.14 13.71 6.72
CA ALA A 218 -0.51 14.23 7.93
C ALA A 218 -0.48 15.77 7.96
N LYS A 219 -0.06 16.41 6.85
CA LYS A 219 0.01 17.87 6.74
C LYS A 219 -1.37 18.52 6.84
N GLY A 220 -2.39 17.94 6.19
CA GLY A 220 -3.74 18.49 6.26
C GLY A 220 -4.36 18.40 7.66
N ILE A 221 -4.15 17.28 8.37
CA ILE A 221 -4.56 17.17 9.78
C ILE A 221 -3.85 18.22 10.63
N ALA A 222 -2.53 18.35 10.49
CA ALA A 222 -1.74 19.32 11.26
C ALA A 222 -2.18 20.77 10.99
N ALA A 223 -2.52 21.10 9.75
CA ALA A 223 -3.00 22.42 9.36
C ALA A 223 -4.41 22.72 9.89
N GLN A 224 -5.33 21.75 9.89
CA GLN A 224 -6.70 21.95 10.38
C GLN A 224 -6.80 21.92 11.91
N PHE A 225 -5.95 21.14 12.59
CA PHE A 225 -5.98 20.97 14.05
C PHE A 225 -4.65 21.35 14.70
N PRO A 226 -4.15 22.58 14.52
CA PRO A 226 -2.82 22.97 15.01
C PRO A 226 -2.70 22.79 16.52
N ASP A 227 -3.76 22.98 17.29
CA ASP A 227 -3.73 22.83 18.76
C ASP A 227 -3.64 21.38 19.24
N LYS A 228 -3.92 20.40 18.38
CA LYS A 228 -3.80 18.96 18.69
C LYS A 228 -2.42 18.39 18.33
N VAL A 229 -1.58 19.16 17.65
CA VAL A 229 -0.26 18.75 17.14
C VAL A 229 0.88 19.72 17.48
N LYS A 230 0.65 20.58 18.47
CA LYS A 230 1.64 21.51 19.04
C LYS A 230 2.44 20.88 20.17
#